data_AF-A0A0C3FGI8-F1
#
_entry.id   AF-A0A0C3FGI8-F1
#
_cell.length_a   1.000
_cell.length_b   1.000
_cell.length_c   1.000
_cell.angle_alpha   90.00
_cell.angle_beta   90.00
_cell.angle_gamma   90.00
#
_symmetry.space_group_name_H-M   'P 1'
#
loop_
_entity.id
_entity.type
_entity.pdbx_description
1 polymer ?
#
loop_
_entity_poly.entity_id
_entity_poly.type
_entity_poly.pdbx_seq_one_letter_code
_entity_poly.pdbx_strand_id
1 'polypeptide(L)'
;MVIEGCPVVHLHDSPDDFACLLKALYNPFYFAGSSVDERIPFNNVTAILRLSNKYDIQPFRQKSIQELKKVFPCTLHDYDAIYPLGTTITLTCHDIIQSILLARACTTLELLPCIYYLMSRFSMKTLLRCHTLLPRDEMEICLLGREKLQEIRETVALSFLLDPKPSQHCSNPTLCERRCLTTLNRTISNTLHLGIYALTTDPELAEILLCGPCAEEKLSAHRAARENLWNELPNYFGLGTWEELRSAQK
;
A
#
# COMPACT_ATOMS: atom_id res chain seq x y z
N MET A 1 0.40 46.08 8.45
CA MET A 1 0.80 45.59 9.79
C MET A 1 2.29 45.31 9.75
N VAL A 2 3.05 45.67 10.79
CA VAL A 2 4.50 45.42 10.88
C VAL A 2 4.81 44.70 12.19
N ILE A 3 5.74 43.75 12.17
CA ILE A 3 6.28 43.06 13.34
C ILE A 3 7.79 43.31 13.33
N GLU A 4 8.33 43.85 14.42
CA GLU A 4 9.77 44.19 14.55
C GLU A 4 10.31 45.05 13.38
N GLY A 5 9.46 45.90 12.80
CA GLY A 5 9.82 46.74 11.65
C GLY A 5 9.75 46.04 10.28
N CYS A 6 9.44 44.74 10.24
CA CYS A 6 9.25 43.99 9.00
C CYS A 6 7.77 43.99 8.56
N PRO A 7 7.48 44.07 7.24
CA PRO A 7 6.13 43.95 6.72
C PRO A 7 5.56 42.55 6.99
N VAL A 8 4.32 42.50 7.46
CA VAL A 8 3.64 41.22 7.74
C VAL A 8 2.93 40.72 6.49
N VAL A 9 3.21 39.48 6.10
CA VAL A 9 2.47 38.74 5.07
C VAL A 9 1.48 37.82 5.76
N HIS A 10 0.19 38.00 5.45
CA HIS A 10 -0.86 37.12 5.95
C HIS A 10 -1.01 35.89 5.05
N LEU A 11 -0.90 34.72 5.66
CA LEU A 11 -1.03 33.42 5.01
C LEU A 11 -2.28 32.73 5.56
N HIS A 12 -2.99 31.98 4.72
CA HIS A 12 -4.24 31.30 5.09
C HIS A 12 -4.05 29.84 5.49
N ASP A 13 -2.82 29.34 5.39
CA ASP A 13 -2.47 27.95 5.66
C ASP A 13 -2.27 27.69 7.15
N SER A 14 -2.28 26.41 7.52
CA SER A 14 -2.04 25.97 8.89
C SER A 14 -0.69 26.47 9.40
N PRO A 15 -0.63 27.12 10.58
CA PRO A 15 0.63 27.47 11.23
C PRO A 15 1.52 26.25 11.45
N ASP A 16 0.93 25.08 11.76
CA ASP A 16 1.66 23.83 11.97
C ASP A 16 2.28 23.30 10.67
N ASP A 17 1.55 23.40 9.54
CA ASP A 17 2.08 22.97 8.24
C ASP A 17 3.24 23.89 7.84
N PHE A 18 3.09 25.20 8.04
CA PHE A 18 4.15 26.17 7.77
C PHE A 18 5.37 25.94 8.66
N ALA A 19 5.17 25.64 9.95
CA ALA A 19 6.27 25.30 10.85
C ALA A 19 7.04 24.06 10.34
N CYS A 20 6.35 23.05 9.81
CA CYS A 20 6.99 21.88 9.20
C CYS A 20 7.82 22.26 7.97
N LEU A 21 7.25 23.05 7.05
CA LEU A 21 7.97 23.51 5.85
C LEU A 21 9.19 24.37 6.22
N LEU A 22 9.05 25.32 7.15
CA LEU A 22 10.16 26.18 7.58
C LEU A 22 11.27 25.37 8.24
N LYS A 23 10.95 24.41 9.12
CA LYS A 23 11.96 23.50 9.69
C LYS A 23 12.74 22.77 8.59
N ALA A 24 12.06 22.34 7.53
CA ALA A 24 12.69 21.67 6.41
C ALA A 24 13.53 22.62 5.53
N LEU A 25 13.12 23.88 5.38
CA LEU A 25 13.85 24.93 4.65
C LEU A 25 15.14 25.35 5.39
N TYR A 26 15.08 25.51 6.71
CA TYR A 26 16.22 25.96 7.51
C TYR A 26 17.17 24.82 7.91
N ASN A 27 16.80 23.55 7.71
CA ASN A 27 17.66 22.40 7.96
C ASN A 27 17.95 21.64 6.65
N PRO A 28 19.13 21.82 6.03
CA PRO A 28 19.53 21.11 4.81
C PRO A 28 19.48 19.57 4.93
N PHE A 29 19.60 19.06 6.16
CA PHE A 29 19.62 17.63 6.48
C PHE A 29 18.25 17.10 6.93
N TYR A 30 17.19 17.89 6.85
CA TYR A 30 15.85 17.49 7.34
C TYR A 30 15.38 16.15 6.75
N PHE A 31 15.63 15.95 5.45
CA PHE A 31 15.32 14.70 4.73
C PHE A 31 16.46 13.69 4.70
N ALA A 32 17.66 14.07 5.14
CA ALA A 32 18.81 13.18 5.12
C ALA A 32 18.73 12.12 6.24
N GLY A 33 18.03 12.44 7.34
CA GLY A 33 17.97 11.60 8.54
C GLY A 33 19.34 11.49 9.21
N SER A 34 19.46 11.89 10.48
CA SER A 34 20.77 11.82 11.16
C SER A 34 21.13 10.39 11.58
N SER A 35 20.14 9.48 11.58
CA SER A 35 20.28 8.04 11.85
C SER A 35 19.12 7.24 11.22
N VAL A 36 19.26 5.92 11.13
CA VAL A 36 18.23 5.00 10.58
C VAL A 36 16.91 5.05 11.37
N ASP A 37 16.96 5.45 12.64
CA ASP A 37 15.81 5.55 13.54
C ASP A 37 15.09 6.91 13.49
N GLU A 38 15.65 7.90 12.81
CA GLU A 38 15.11 9.28 12.78
C GLU A 38 14.25 9.50 11.54
N ARG A 39 13.18 8.68 11.39
CA ARG A 39 12.22 8.86 10.30
C ARG A 39 11.43 10.15 10.50
N ILE A 40 11.23 10.90 9.42
CA ILE A 40 10.35 12.07 9.43
C ILE A 40 8.92 11.60 9.76
N PRO A 41 8.24 12.20 10.75
CA PRO A 41 6.85 11.87 11.04
C PRO A 41 5.95 12.03 9.82
N PHE A 42 5.04 11.09 9.60
CA PHE A 42 4.12 11.09 8.46
C PHE A 42 3.38 12.42 8.28
N ASN A 43 2.87 13.00 9.38
CA ASN A 43 2.18 14.29 9.36
C ASN A 43 3.07 15.44 8.87
N ASN A 44 4.37 15.42 9.19
CA ASN A 44 5.31 16.43 8.71
C ASN A 44 5.54 16.28 7.21
N VAL A 45 5.70 15.05 6.71
CA VAL A 45 5.87 14.78 5.27
C VAL A 45 4.66 15.28 4.48
N THR A 46 3.44 14.98 4.96
CA THR A 46 2.20 15.42 4.30
C THR A 46 2.04 16.93 4.34
N ALA A 47 2.34 17.59 5.46
CA ALA A 47 2.34 19.05 5.58
C ALA A 47 3.32 19.71 4.60
N ILE A 48 4.56 19.22 4.53
CA ILE A 48 5.56 19.72 3.60
C ILE A 48 5.10 19.49 2.15
N LEU A 49 4.49 18.34 1.83
CA LEU A 49 3.97 18.09 0.49
C LEU A 49 2.87 19.09 0.09
N ARG A 50 1.88 19.33 0.96
CA ARG A 50 0.79 20.28 0.68
C ARG A 50 1.33 21.66 0.34
N LEU A 51 2.23 22.20 1.19
CA LEU A 51 2.74 23.55 1.01
C LEU A 51 3.76 23.62 -0.13
N SER A 52 4.67 22.64 -0.27
CA SER A 52 5.61 22.62 -1.39
C SER A 52 4.90 22.48 -2.73
N ASN A 53 3.77 21.78 -2.80
CA ASN A 53 2.93 21.75 -3.99
C ASN A 53 2.23 23.09 -4.25
N LYS A 54 1.63 23.70 -3.21
CA LYS A 54 0.92 24.99 -3.32
C LYS A 54 1.84 26.15 -3.74
N TYR A 55 3.06 26.18 -3.22
CA TYR A 55 4.04 27.25 -3.43
C TYR A 55 5.12 26.88 -4.46
N ASP A 56 4.93 25.80 -5.22
CA ASP A 56 5.83 25.35 -6.29
C ASP A 56 7.31 25.16 -5.85
N ILE A 57 7.50 24.61 -4.65
CA ILE A 57 8.83 24.33 -4.08
C ILE A 57 9.26 22.90 -4.47
N GLN A 58 9.59 22.73 -5.75
CA GLN A 58 9.83 21.42 -6.38
C GLN A 58 10.78 20.47 -5.62
N PRO A 59 11.95 20.91 -5.07
CA PRO A 59 12.83 20.01 -4.34
C PRO A 59 12.18 19.37 -3.10
N PHE A 60 11.32 20.12 -2.40
CA PHE A 60 10.62 19.63 -1.22
C PHE A 60 9.46 18.73 -1.61
N ARG A 61 8.76 19.05 -2.70
CA ARG A 61 7.72 18.20 -3.27
C ARG A 61 8.28 16.82 -3.61
N GLN A 62 9.37 16.77 -4.36
CA GLN A 62 10.03 15.51 -4.76
C GLN A 62 10.47 14.68 -3.54
N LYS A 63 11.11 15.32 -2.56
CA LYS A 63 11.57 14.64 -1.33
C LYS A 63 10.40 14.10 -0.52
N SER A 64 9.32 14.87 -0.35
CA SER A 64 8.12 14.38 0.33
C SER A 64 7.50 13.18 -0.37
N ILE A 65 7.43 13.18 -1.71
CA ILE A 65 6.94 12.03 -2.49
C ILE A 65 7.82 10.80 -2.25
N GLN A 66 9.15 10.96 -2.21
CA GLN A 66 10.07 9.86 -1.92
C GLN A 66 9.84 9.30 -0.51
N GLU A 67 9.62 10.15 0.50
CA GLU A 67 9.26 9.69 1.84
C GLU A 67 7.90 8.96 1.86
N LEU A 68 6.90 9.46 1.11
CA LEU A 68 5.61 8.78 0.99
C LEU A 68 5.72 7.42 0.30
N LYS A 69 6.63 7.24 -0.67
CA LYS A 69 6.87 5.93 -1.30
C LYS A 69 7.43 4.88 -0.35
N LYS A 70 8.08 5.29 0.75
CA LYS A 70 8.51 4.38 1.83
C LYS A 70 7.34 3.88 2.69
N VAL A 71 6.15 4.47 2.51
CA VAL A 71 4.91 4.10 3.18
C VAL A 71 3.92 3.49 2.19
N PHE A 72 3.80 4.06 1.01
CA PHE A 72 2.90 3.66 -0.08
C PHE A 72 3.74 3.28 -1.32
N PRO A 73 4.39 2.12 -1.30
CA PRO A 73 5.27 1.69 -2.37
C PRO A 73 4.53 1.48 -3.69
N CYS A 74 5.23 1.69 -4.80
CA CYS A 74 4.69 1.53 -6.15
C CYS A 74 5.10 0.19 -6.79
N THR A 75 5.97 -0.58 -6.15
CA THR A 75 6.42 -1.89 -6.63
C THR A 75 6.10 -2.98 -5.61
N LEU A 76 5.83 -4.20 -6.08
CA LEU A 76 5.59 -5.34 -5.21
C LEU A 76 6.81 -5.65 -4.33
N HIS A 77 8.02 -5.49 -4.88
CA HIS A 77 9.26 -5.69 -4.14
C HIS A 77 9.36 -4.76 -2.92
N ASP A 78 9.12 -3.47 -3.11
CA ASP A 78 9.15 -2.50 -2.01
C ASP A 78 8.00 -2.75 -1.02
N TYR A 79 6.83 -3.15 -1.52
CA TYR A 79 5.71 -3.55 -0.68
C TYR A 79 6.07 -4.72 0.24
N ASP A 80 6.74 -5.75 -0.28
CA ASP A 80 7.17 -6.90 0.52
C ASP A 80 8.23 -6.53 1.55
N ALA A 81 9.12 -5.60 1.22
CA ALA A 81 10.12 -5.08 2.15
C ALA A 81 9.50 -4.26 3.30
N ILE A 82 8.44 -3.50 3.01
CA ILE A 82 7.76 -2.62 3.98
C ILE A 82 6.73 -3.38 4.82
N TYR A 83 6.01 -4.33 4.21
CA TYR A 83 4.90 -5.06 4.82
C TYR A 83 5.12 -6.58 4.79
N PRO A 84 6.13 -7.11 5.52
CA PRO A 84 6.32 -8.55 5.64
C PRO A 84 5.13 -9.22 6.36
N LEU A 85 5.02 -10.56 6.27
CA LEU A 85 3.89 -11.30 6.84
C LEU A 85 3.68 -10.96 8.32
N GLY A 86 2.42 -10.78 8.72
CA GLY A 86 2.08 -10.47 10.11
C GLY A 86 2.31 -9.02 10.52
N THR A 87 2.83 -8.17 9.63
CA THR A 87 2.97 -6.74 9.92
C THR A 87 1.59 -6.09 10.02
N THR A 88 1.29 -5.57 11.20
CA THR A 88 0.11 -4.74 11.42
C THR A 88 0.33 -3.39 10.76
N ILE A 89 -0.66 -2.90 10.01
CA ILE A 89 -0.63 -1.52 9.51
C ILE A 89 -0.60 -0.59 10.72
N THR A 90 0.47 0.19 10.86
CA THR A 90 0.60 1.20 11.94
C THR A 90 -0.21 2.45 11.63
N LEU A 91 -0.57 2.67 10.37
CA LEU A 91 -1.42 3.77 9.91
C LEU A 91 -2.86 3.54 10.35
N THR A 92 -3.48 4.61 10.83
CA THR A 92 -4.91 4.63 11.10
C THR A 92 -5.71 4.75 9.80
N CYS A 93 -6.99 4.40 9.84
CA CYS A 93 -7.91 4.65 8.73
C CYS A 93 -7.93 6.14 8.33
N HIS A 94 -7.81 7.03 9.32
CA HIS A 94 -7.72 8.47 9.09
C HIS A 94 -6.45 8.84 8.30
N ASP A 95 -5.29 8.28 8.64
CA ASP A 95 -4.03 8.54 7.91
C ASP A 95 -4.15 8.13 6.44
N ILE A 96 -4.74 6.96 6.18
CA ILE A 96 -4.98 6.47 4.81
C ILE A 96 -5.92 7.40 4.03
N ILE A 97 -7.02 7.85 4.65
CA ILE A 97 -7.95 8.80 4.03
C ILE A 97 -7.24 10.12 3.70
N GLN A 98 -6.44 10.65 4.63
CA GLN A 98 -5.65 11.87 4.38
C GLN A 98 -4.65 11.67 3.23
N SER A 99 -4.05 10.48 3.11
CA SER A 99 -3.19 10.15 1.96
C SER A 99 -3.93 10.14 0.63
N ILE A 100 -5.16 9.63 0.57
CA ILE A 100 -5.98 9.65 -0.65
C ILE A 100 -6.21 11.10 -1.08
N LEU A 101 -6.71 11.93 -0.16
CA LEU A 101 -7.01 13.34 -0.42
C LEU A 101 -5.76 14.12 -0.82
N LEU A 102 -4.64 13.87 -0.14
CA LEU A 102 -3.36 14.49 -0.46
C LEU A 102 -2.86 14.09 -1.85
N ALA A 103 -2.94 12.80 -2.18
CA ALA A 103 -2.45 12.30 -3.46
C ALA A 103 -3.24 12.87 -4.64
N ARG A 104 -4.56 13.05 -4.46
CA ARG A 104 -5.42 13.76 -5.43
C ARG A 104 -5.04 15.24 -5.53
N ALA A 105 -4.92 15.94 -4.40
CA ALA A 105 -4.65 17.37 -4.37
C ALA A 105 -3.26 17.76 -4.91
N CYS A 106 -2.27 16.89 -4.75
CA CYS A 106 -0.89 17.13 -5.18
C CYS A 106 -0.51 16.40 -6.48
N THR A 107 -1.48 15.77 -7.15
CA THR A 107 -1.27 14.99 -8.38
C THR A 107 -0.16 13.93 -8.23
N THR A 108 -0.13 13.22 -7.09
CA THR A 108 0.78 12.10 -6.83
C THR A 108 0.02 10.78 -6.99
N LEU A 109 -0.59 10.61 -8.17
CA LEU A 109 -1.60 9.58 -8.40
C LEU A 109 -1.00 8.16 -8.39
N GLU A 110 0.31 8.01 -8.64
CA GLU A 110 1.01 6.72 -8.57
C GLU A 110 0.97 6.07 -7.18
N LEU A 111 0.69 6.84 -6.12
CA LEU A 111 0.59 6.31 -4.76
C LEU A 111 -0.78 5.68 -4.49
N LEU A 112 -1.83 6.09 -5.23
CA LEU A 112 -3.22 5.73 -4.97
C LEU A 112 -3.48 4.21 -4.99
N PRO A 113 -2.96 3.41 -5.94
CA PRO A 113 -3.22 1.97 -5.94
C PRO A 113 -2.84 1.29 -4.63
N CYS A 114 -1.66 1.63 -4.09
CA CYS A 114 -1.21 1.10 -2.80
C CYS A 114 -2.06 1.64 -1.64
N ILE A 115 -2.38 2.95 -1.65
CA ILE A 115 -3.20 3.57 -0.60
C ILE A 115 -4.59 2.92 -0.52
N TYR A 116 -5.29 2.73 -1.64
CA TYR A 116 -6.60 2.06 -1.64
C TYR A 116 -6.49 0.58 -1.29
N TYR A 117 -5.42 -0.09 -1.74
CA TYR A 117 -5.18 -1.46 -1.32
C TYR A 117 -5.08 -1.55 0.20
N LEU A 118 -4.29 -0.67 0.85
CA LEU A 118 -4.21 -0.60 2.31
C LEU A 118 -5.54 -0.24 2.96
N MET A 119 -6.32 0.67 2.36
CA MET A 119 -7.67 1.00 2.84
C MET A 119 -8.59 -0.23 2.83
N SER A 120 -8.54 -1.03 1.76
CA SER A 120 -9.37 -2.23 1.60
C SER A 120 -9.15 -3.25 2.72
N ARG A 121 -7.94 -3.27 3.32
CA ARG A 121 -7.53 -4.17 4.43
C ARG A 121 -8.26 -3.87 5.74
N PHE A 122 -8.86 -2.70 5.90
CA PHE A 122 -9.67 -2.41 7.09
C PHE A 122 -10.98 -3.21 7.09
N SER A 123 -11.47 -3.53 8.29
CA SER A 123 -12.78 -4.17 8.45
C SER A 123 -13.89 -3.29 7.87
N MET A 124 -14.96 -3.90 7.36
CA MET A 124 -16.13 -3.17 6.88
C MET A 124 -16.69 -2.22 7.95
N LYS A 125 -16.67 -2.63 9.23
CA LYS A 125 -17.07 -1.77 10.36
C LYS A 125 -16.22 -0.51 10.47
N THR A 126 -14.91 -0.61 10.23
CA THR A 126 -14.00 0.55 10.23
C THR A 126 -14.27 1.46 9.03
N LEU A 127 -14.42 0.89 7.83
CA LEU A 127 -14.73 1.64 6.61
C LEU A 127 -16.03 2.44 6.76
N LEU A 128 -17.09 1.80 7.27
CA LEU A 128 -18.38 2.44 7.53
C LEU A 128 -18.30 3.53 8.60
N ARG A 129 -17.38 3.46 9.56
CA ARG A 129 -17.20 4.52 10.57
C ARG A 129 -16.52 5.75 9.99
N CYS A 130 -15.68 5.58 8.99
CA CYS A 130 -14.89 6.66 8.40
C CYS A 130 -15.48 7.20 7.09
N HIS A 131 -16.64 6.71 6.66
CA HIS A 131 -17.23 7.05 5.36
C HIS A 131 -17.52 8.54 5.14
N THR A 132 -17.79 9.29 6.20
CA THR A 132 -18.05 10.73 6.12
C THR A 132 -16.79 11.58 5.90
N LEU A 133 -15.61 10.99 6.10
CA LEU A 133 -14.32 11.69 6.00
C LEU A 133 -13.76 11.66 4.57
N LEU A 134 -14.35 10.85 3.70
CA LEU A 134 -13.91 10.66 2.32
C LEU A 134 -15.07 11.08 1.38
N PRO A 135 -14.79 11.77 0.26
CA PRO A 135 -15.79 12.04 -0.77
C PRO A 135 -16.49 10.76 -1.22
N ARG A 136 -17.74 10.89 -1.67
CA ARG A 136 -18.56 9.73 -2.09
C ARG A 136 -17.85 8.90 -3.16
N ASP A 137 -17.35 9.55 -4.21
CA ASP A 137 -16.73 8.89 -5.36
C ASP A 137 -15.46 8.13 -4.94
N GLU A 138 -14.70 8.70 -4.01
CA GLU A 138 -13.50 8.11 -3.43
C GLU A 138 -13.82 6.87 -2.58
N MET A 139 -14.92 6.92 -1.82
CA MET A 139 -15.41 5.76 -1.08
C MET A 139 -15.93 4.66 -2.01
N GLU A 140 -16.62 5.03 -3.10
CA GLU A 140 -17.08 4.08 -4.11
C GLU A 140 -15.92 3.32 -4.75
N ILE A 141 -14.85 4.02 -5.16
CA ILE A 141 -13.61 3.39 -5.66
C ILE A 141 -13.07 2.38 -4.65
N CYS A 142 -13.00 2.76 -3.37
CA CYS A 142 -12.48 1.88 -2.32
C CYS A 142 -13.33 0.60 -2.16
N LEU A 143 -14.67 0.74 -2.15
CA LEU A 143 -15.59 -0.37 -1.93
C LEU A 143 -15.63 -1.33 -3.14
N LEU A 144 -15.73 -0.79 -4.35
CA LEU A 144 -15.72 -1.58 -5.58
C LEU A 144 -14.37 -2.28 -5.79
N GLY A 145 -13.26 -1.57 -5.55
CA GLY A 145 -11.93 -2.19 -5.62
C GLY A 145 -11.75 -3.29 -4.58
N ARG A 146 -12.29 -3.10 -3.36
CA ARG A 146 -12.30 -4.15 -2.33
C ARG A 146 -13.09 -5.39 -2.77
N GLU A 147 -14.27 -5.21 -3.36
CA GLU A 147 -15.08 -6.32 -3.90
C GLU A 147 -14.32 -7.09 -4.97
N LYS A 148 -13.75 -6.41 -5.97
CA LYS A 148 -12.91 -7.04 -7.00
C LYS A 148 -11.72 -7.79 -6.40
N LEU A 149 -11.01 -7.20 -5.44
CA LEU A 149 -9.89 -7.85 -4.76
C LEU A 149 -10.33 -9.12 -4.01
N GLN A 150 -11.57 -9.18 -3.53
CA GLN A 150 -12.14 -10.38 -2.91
C GLN A 150 -12.45 -11.46 -3.93
N GLU A 151 -13.06 -11.10 -5.07
CA GLU A 151 -13.31 -12.05 -6.18
C GLU A 151 -12.01 -12.63 -6.75
N ILE A 152 -11.00 -11.78 -6.92
CA ILE A 152 -9.69 -12.17 -7.46
C ILE A 152 -8.92 -13.02 -6.44
N ARG A 153 -9.10 -12.78 -5.15
CA ARG A 153 -8.48 -13.60 -4.11
C ARG A 153 -8.94 -15.07 -4.20
N GLU A 154 -10.22 -15.28 -4.49
CA GLU A 154 -10.78 -16.62 -4.64
C GLU A 154 -10.23 -17.34 -5.88
N THR A 155 -9.77 -16.61 -6.89
CA THR A 155 -9.34 -17.17 -8.18
C THR A 155 -7.82 -17.18 -8.38
N VAL A 156 -7.07 -16.22 -7.82
CA VAL A 156 -5.65 -15.96 -8.12
C VAL A 156 -4.75 -16.21 -6.91
N ALA A 157 -5.07 -15.67 -5.73
CA ALA A 157 -4.21 -15.78 -4.55
C ALA A 157 -4.16 -17.20 -3.97
N LEU A 158 -5.23 -17.98 -4.13
CA LEU A 158 -5.28 -19.40 -3.74
C LEU A 158 -5.17 -20.35 -4.93
N SER A 159 -4.97 -19.84 -6.15
CA SER A 159 -4.92 -20.66 -7.39
C SER A 159 -3.96 -21.83 -7.29
N PHE A 160 -2.79 -21.60 -6.71
CA PHE A 160 -1.77 -22.64 -6.50
C PHE A 160 -2.24 -23.76 -5.55
N LEU A 161 -3.11 -23.46 -4.58
CA LEU A 161 -3.74 -24.43 -3.67
C LEU A 161 -4.99 -25.08 -4.29
N LEU A 162 -5.71 -24.34 -5.14
CA LEU A 162 -6.93 -24.79 -5.82
C LEU A 162 -6.63 -25.80 -6.95
N ASP A 163 -5.42 -25.79 -7.50
CA ASP A 163 -4.90 -26.92 -8.28
C ASP A 163 -3.98 -27.79 -7.40
N PRO A 164 -4.50 -28.81 -6.69
CA PRO A 164 -3.70 -29.64 -5.81
C PRO A 164 -2.76 -30.59 -6.55
N LYS A 165 -2.74 -30.56 -7.90
CA LYS A 165 -1.91 -31.45 -8.71
C LYS A 165 -0.44 -31.35 -8.31
N PRO A 166 0.19 -32.49 -8.01
CA PRO A 166 1.63 -32.56 -7.80
C PRO A 166 2.40 -32.26 -9.08
N SER A 167 3.62 -31.75 -8.90
CA SER A 167 4.59 -31.57 -9.99
C SER A 167 4.86 -32.89 -10.72
N GLN A 168 5.24 -32.81 -12.00
CA GLN A 168 5.67 -33.97 -12.80
C GLN A 168 6.87 -34.70 -12.19
N HIS A 169 7.70 -33.99 -11.41
CA HIS A 169 8.88 -34.51 -10.71
C HIS A 169 8.61 -34.81 -9.23
N CYS A 170 7.35 -34.94 -8.82
CA CYS A 170 6.99 -35.21 -7.43
C CYS A 170 7.52 -36.56 -6.93
N SER A 171 8.13 -36.57 -5.74
CA SER A 171 8.63 -37.80 -5.11
C SER A 171 7.52 -38.70 -4.57
N ASN A 172 6.39 -38.10 -4.16
CA ASN A 172 5.22 -38.82 -3.66
C ASN A 172 3.94 -38.01 -3.96
N PRO A 173 3.30 -38.26 -5.12
CA PRO A 173 2.16 -37.50 -5.58
C PRO A 173 1.00 -37.47 -4.58
N THR A 174 0.63 -38.63 -4.01
CA THR A 174 -0.52 -38.74 -3.09
C THR A 174 -0.30 -37.97 -1.79
N LEU A 175 0.93 -37.99 -1.25
CA LEU A 175 1.27 -37.23 -0.05
C LEU A 175 1.26 -35.72 -0.31
N CYS A 176 1.84 -35.27 -1.42
CA CYS A 176 1.90 -33.84 -1.75
C CYS A 176 0.50 -33.29 -2.06
N GLU A 177 -0.32 -34.01 -2.82
CA GLU A 177 -1.70 -33.66 -3.09
C GLU A 177 -2.51 -33.52 -1.78
N ARG A 178 -2.41 -34.52 -0.89
CA ARG A 178 -3.07 -34.47 0.42
C ARG A 178 -2.60 -33.28 1.27
N ARG A 179 -1.31 -32.97 1.24
CA ARG A 179 -0.74 -31.81 1.96
C ARG A 179 -1.27 -30.49 1.38
N CYS A 180 -1.32 -30.34 0.06
CA CYS A 180 -1.94 -29.19 -0.60
C CYS A 180 -3.39 -29.00 -0.16
N LEU A 181 -4.21 -30.06 -0.21
CA LEU A 181 -5.62 -30.01 0.19
C LEU A 181 -5.81 -29.70 1.68
N THR A 182 -4.95 -30.24 2.55
CA THR A 182 -5.00 -29.96 3.99
C THR A 182 -4.69 -28.49 4.26
N THR A 183 -3.67 -27.93 3.60
CA THR A 183 -3.35 -26.51 3.70
C THR A 183 -4.47 -25.65 3.15
N LEU A 184 -5.03 -25.98 1.98
CA LEU A 184 -6.16 -25.26 1.40
C LEU A 184 -7.33 -25.18 2.40
N ASN A 185 -7.73 -26.32 2.99
CA ASN A 185 -8.80 -26.36 3.98
C ASN A 185 -8.49 -25.50 5.22
N ARG A 186 -7.24 -25.55 5.71
CA ARG A 186 -6.78 -24.72 6.83
C ARG A 186 -6.84 -23.24 6.49
N THR A 187 -6.34 -22.84 5.33
CA THR A 187 -6.33 -21.45 4.85
C THR A 187 -7.76 -20.96 4.64
N ILE A 188 -8.64 -21.71 3.97
CA ILE A 188 -10.06 -21.34 3.81
C ILE A 188 -10.72 -21.14 5.18
N SER A 189 -10.52 -22.07 6.11
CA SER A 189 -11.11 -22.00 7.46
C SER A 189 -10.59 -20.81 8.28
N ASN A 190 -9.30 -20.49 8.18
CA ASN A 190 -8.69 -19.37 8.92
C ASN A 190 -8.98 -18.01 8.27
N THR A 191 -9.13 -17.97 6.94
CA THR A 191 -9.32 -16.70 6.23
C THR A 191 -10.75 -16.19 6.22
N LEU A 192 -11.72 -16.95 6.74
CA LEU A 192 -13.00 -16.37 7.16
C LEU A 192 -12.81 -15.32 8.28
N HIS A 193 -11.70 -15.37 9.03
CA HIS A 193 -11.40 -14.45 10.13
C HIS A 193 -10.27 -13.45 9.83
N LEU A 194 -9.30 -13.79 8.99
CA LEU A 194 -8.12 -12.95 8.67
C LEU A 194 -8.29 -12.10 7.42
N GLY A 195 -9.53 -11.69 7.13
CA GLY A 195 -9.90 -11.02 5.88
C GLY A 195 -8.83 -10.07 5.32
N ILE A 196 -8.60 -10.18 4.00
CA ILE A 196 -8.09 -9.10 3.15
C ILE A 196 -6.55 -8.94 3.12
N TYR A 197 -5.79 -9.99 2.88
CA TYR A 197 -4.39 -9.85 2.44
C TYR A 197 -4.21 -10.56 1.10
N ALA A 198 -4.71 -9.98 0.00
CA ALA A 198 -4.57 -10.60 -1.32
C ALA A 198 -3.10 -10.75 -1.77
N LEU A 199 -2.20 -9.97 -1.16
CA LEU A 199 -0.74 -10.02 -1.35
C LEU A 199 0.00 -10.69 -0.18
N THR A 200 -0.60 -11.63 0.55
CA THR A 200 0.13 -12.40 1.59
C THR A 200 1.46 -12.92 1.05
N THR A 201 2.51 -12.82 1.86
CA THR A 201 3.85 -13.28 1.52
C THR A 201 3.95 -14.82 1.61
N ASP A 202 5.03 -15.36 1.03
CA ASP A 202 5.35 -16.79 0.90
C ASP A 202 5.38 -17.69 2.19
N PRO A 203 5.42 -17.22 3.46
CA PRO A 203 5.64 -18.14 4.59
C PRO A 203 4.55 -19.20 4.80
N GLU A 204 3.29 -18.95 4.43
CA GLU A 204 2.25 -19.98 4.52
C GLU A 204 2.53 -21.17 3.57
N LEU A 205 3.22 -20.92 2.45
CA LEU A 205 3.71 -21.96 1.54
C LEU A 205 4.91 -22.71 2.10
N ALA A 206 5.81 -22.02 2.80
CA ALA A 206 6.99 -22.63 3.42
C ALA A 206 6.63 -23.61 4.55
N GLU A 207 5.46 -23.42 5.20
CA GLU A 207 4.91 -24.39 6.15
C GLU A 207 4.35 -25.66 5.48
N ILE A 208 4.06 -25.61 4.17
CA ILE A 208 3.58 -26.79 3.46
C ILE A 208 4.78 -27.69 3.25
N LEU A 209 4.80 -28.81 3.97
CA LEU A 209 5.82 -29.85 3.85
C LEU A 209 5.74 -30.58 2.49
N LEU A 210 5.79 -29.88 1.35
CA LEU A 210 5.84 -30.50 0.02
C LEU A 210 7.23 -31.07 -0.23
N CYS A 211 7.34 -31.99 -1.20
CA CYS A 211 8.66 -32.32 -1.74
C CYS A 211 9.22 -31.11 -2.50
N GLY A 212 10.55 -30.99 -2.61
CA GLY A 212 11.22 -29.85 -3.26
C GLY A 212 10.61 -29.40 -4.60
N PRO A 213 10.39 -30.31 -5.57
CA PRO A 213 9.78 -29.94 -6.86
C PRO A 213 8.37 -29.35 -6.76
N CYS A 214 7.52 -29.92 -5.90
CA CYS A 214 6.17 -29.39 -5.68
C CYS A 214 6.21 -28.05 -4.93
N ALA A 215 7.12 -27.89 -3.97
CA ALA A 215 7.28 -26.62 -3.27
C ALA A 215 7.67 -25.50 -4.24
N GLU A 216 8.66 -25.75 -5.10
CA GLU A 216 9.15 -24.77 -6.07
C GLU A 216 8.06 -24.36 -7.07
N GLU A 217 7.33 -25.33 -7.64
CA GLU A 217 6.27 -25.05 -8.61
C GLU A 217 5.12 -24.23 -7.99
N LYS A 218 4.75 -24.53 -6.74
CA LYS A 218 3.70 -23.79 -6.02
C LYS A 218 4.16 -22.40 -5.59
N LEU A 219 5.40 -22.24 -5.14
CA LEU A 219 5.99 -20.95 -4.82
C LEU A 219 6.11 -20.06 -6.07
N SER A 220 6.54 -20.64 -7.20
CA SER A 220 6.63 -19.92 -8.48
C SER A 220 5.24 -19.45 -8.94
N ALA A 221 4.23 -20.32 -8.90
CA ALA A 221 2.86 -19.96 -9.24
C ALA A 221 2.30 -18.86 -8.31
N HIS A 222 2.57 -18.94 -7.00
CA HIS A 222 2.17 -17.91 -6.05
C HIS A 222 2.82 -16.56 -6.34
N ARG A 223 4.14 -16.53 -6.59
CA ARG A 223 4.85 -15.29 -6.94
C ARG A 223 4.29 -14.66 -8.22
N ALA A 224 4.09 -15.45 -9.27
CA ALA A 224 3.50 -14.99 -10.52
C ALA A 224 2.09 -14.42 -10.32
N ALA A 225 1.27 -15.08 -9.49
CA ALA A 225 -0.06 -14.61 -9.15
C ALA A 225 -0.03 -13.24 -8.42
N ARG A 226 0.90 -13.05 -7.48
CA ARG A 226 1.09 -11.78 -6.76
C ARG A 226 1.58 -10.67 -7.67
N GLU A 227 2.54 -10.96 -8.54
CA GLU A 227 3.04 -10.00 -9.53
C GLU A 227 1.91 -9.54 -10.46
N ASN A 228 1.10 -10.48 -10.96
CA ASN A 228 -0.05 -10.16 -11.79
C ASN A 228 -1.06 -9.29 -11.02
N LEU A 229 -1.38 -9.65 -9.78
CA LEU A 229 -2.28 -8.86 -8.94
C LEU A 229 -1.76 -7.44 -8.72
N TRP A 230 -0.45 -7.27 -8.46
CA TRP A 230 0.16 -5.95 -8.27
C TRP A 230 0.13 -5.11 -9.55
N ASN A 231 0.42 -5.71 -10.70
CA ASN A 231 0.41 -5.03 -11.99
C ASN A 231 -0.99 -4.52 -12.35
N GLU A 232 -2.02 -5.31 -12.06
CA GLU A 232 -3.43 -4.98 -12.29
C GLU A 232 -4.07 -4.16 -11.16
N LEU A 233 -3.34 -3.91 -10.06
CA LEU A 233 -3.86 -3.21 -8.89
C LEU A 233 -4.50 -1.86 -9.22
N PRO A 234 -3.90 -1.00 -10.06
CA PRO A 234 -4.53 0.25 -10.49
C PRO A 234 -5.87 0.02 -11.22
N ASN A 235 -5.97 -1.00 -12.08
CA ASN A 235 -7.18 -1.34 -12.83
C ASN A 235 -8.32 -1.79 -11.92
N TYR A 236 -8.01 -2.54 -10.85
CA TYR A 236 -9.03 -2.94 -9.88
C TYR A 236 -9.72 -1.75 -9.22
N PHE A 237 -8.97 -0.68 -8.96
CA PHE A 237 -9.51 0.59 -8.46
C PHE A 237 -9.97 1.56 -9.56
N GLY A 238 -9.98 1.15 -10.83
CA GLY A 238 -10.43 2.00 -11.94
C GLY A 238 -9.52 3.21 -12.20
N LEU A 239 -8.22 3.09 -11.89
CA LEU A 239 -7.25 4.18 -11.97
C LEU A 239 -6.45 4.21 -13.28
N GLY A 240 -6.66 3.25 -14.19
CA GLY A 240 -5.85 3.09 -15.41
C GLY A 240 -4.59 2.26 -15.16
N THR A 241 -3.50 2.52 -15.89
CA THR A 241 -2.24 1.76 -15.76
C THR A 241 -1.19 2.45 -14.88
N TRP A 242 -0.20 1.71 -14.41
CA TRP A 242 0.94 2.28 -13.69
C TRP A 242 1.71 3.32 -14.53
N GLU A 243 1.80 3.15 -15.85
CA GLU A 243 2.43 4.11 -16.77
C GLU A 243 1.64 5.42 -16.83
N GLU A 244 0.32 5.35 -16.94
CA GLU A 244 -0.57 6.52 -16.97
C GLU A 244 -0.44 7.32 -15.67
N LEU A 245 -0.49 6.64 -14.52
CA LEU A 245 -0.34 7.27 -13.21
C LEU A 245 1.02 7.95 -13.03
N ARG A 246 2.12 7.31 -13.48
CA ARG A 246 3.47 7.89 -13.47
C ARG A 246 3.58 9.11 -14.39
N SER A 247 2.94 9.06 -15.55
CA SER A 247 2.98 10.15 -16.53
C SER A 247 2.21 11.41 -16.10
N ALA A 248 1.18 11.23 -15.27
CA ALA A 248 0.37 12.32 -14.72
C ALA A 248 1.10 13.12 -13.63
N GLN A 249 2.16 12.55 -13.06
CA GLN A 249 2.95 13.15 -11.99
C GLN A 249 4.09 14.00 -12.56
N LYS A 250 3.74 15.15 -13.13
CA LYS A 250 4.67 16.20 -13.54
C LYS A 250 4.68 17.36 -12.55
#